data_AF-A0A4Q6C240-F1
#
_entry.id   AF-A0A4Q6C240-F1
#
_cell.length_a   1.000
_cell.length_b   1.000
_cell.length_c   1.000
_cell.angle_alpha   90.00
_cell.angle_beta   90.00
_cell.angle_gamma   90.00
#
_symmetry.space_group_name_H-M   'P 1'
#
loop_
_entity.id
_entity.type
_entity.pdbx_description
1 polymer ?
#
loop_
_entity_poly.entity_id
_entity_poly.type
_entity_poly.pdbx_seq_one_letter_code
_entity_poly.pdbx_strand_id
1 'polypeptide(L)'
;DIGAFFATQKGGAGLADDTLIAEGDYKGMKFYEVGQKLYRGGDASRGIPACMACHGPSGAGNPGPAYPHVGGQHQEYAARRLQEYRTGTSTEKDPTLFNVMAQVTKQLTDQEIQALGTYLQGLHDRADDAAAGTAPAAAPAPATPAAPEAPAAAPAEPAPQQS
;
A
#
# COMPACT_ATOMS: atom_id res chain seq x y z
N ASP A 1 -18.22 7.04 24.79
CA ASP A 1 -18.05 7.84 23.56
C ASP A 1 -17.97 6.89 22.37
N ILE A 2 -18.73 7.14 21.31
CA ILE A 2 -18.78 6.24 20.14
C ILE A 2 -17.46 6.28 19.36
N GLY A 3 -16.80 7.44 19.31
CA GLY A 3 -15.50 7.59 18.65
C GLY A 3 -14.41 6.76 19.34
N ALA A 4 -14.36 6.79 20.66
CA ALA A 4 -13.44 5.96 21.45
C ALA A 4 -13.66 4.46 21.23
N PHE A 5 -14.92 4.02 21.06
CA PHE A 5 -15.23 2.62 20.78
C PHE A 5 -14.69 2.20 19.40
N PHE A 6 -14.97 2.97 18.35
CA PHE A 6 -14.49 2.64 17.00
C PHE A 6 -12.97 2.78 16.84
N ALA A 7 -12.30 3.63 17.63
CA ALA A 7 -10.84 3.70 17.66
C ALA A 7 -10.18 2.40 18.15
N THR A 8 -10.91 1.56 18.89
CA THR A 8 -10.42 0.24 19.35
C THR A 8 -10.76 -0.92 18.41
N GLN A 9 -11.55 -0.67 17.36
CA GLN A 9 -12.00 -1.72 16.45
C GLN A 9 -10.94 -2.05 15.40
N LYS A 10 -10.84 -3.34 15.06
CA LYS A 10 -9.99 -3.83 13.98
C LYS A 10 -10.67 -3.65 12.62
N GLY A 11 -10.00 -3.00 11.67
CA GLY A 11 -10.48 -2.85 10.30
C GLY A 11 -10.55 -4.18 9.55
N GLY A 12 -11.49 -4.31 8.61
CA GLY A 12 -11.58 -5.46 7.70
C GLY A 12 -10.63 -5.29 6.50
N ALA A 13 -9.95 -6.36 6.11
CA ALA A 13 -9.14 -6.37 4.89
C ALA A 13 -10.04 -6.61 3.68
N GLY A 14 -10.30 -5.56 2.90
CA GLY A 14 -10.86 -5.73 1.56
C GLY A 14 -9.80 -6.25 0.58
N LEU A 15 -10.20 -6.62 -0.64
CA LEU A 15 -9.28 -6.99 -1.72
C LEU A 15 -9.18 -5.83 -2.71
N ALA A 16 -7.96 -5.57 -3.19
CA ALA A 16 -7.72 -4.63 -4.29
C ALA A 16 -7.98 -5.31 -5.64
N ASP A 17 -8.53 -4.56 -6.60
CA ASP A 17 -8.90 -5.03 -7.93
C ASP A 17 -7.65 -5.28 -8.78
N ASP A 18 -7.52 -6.53 -9.21
CA ASP A 18 -6.41 -7.04 -10.00
C ASP A 18 -6.74 -7.16 -11.50
N THR A 19 -7.89 -6.63 -11.92
CA THR A 19 -8.32 -6.54 -13.31
C THR A 19 -7.38 -5.64 -14.11
N LEU A 20 -7.07 -6.08 -15.33
CA LEU A 20 -6.27 -5.29 -16.27
C LEU A 20 -7.06 -4.11 -16.84
N ILE A 21 -6.40 -2.97 -16.90
CA ILE A 21 -6.89 -1.77 -17.55
C ILE A 21 -6.79 -1.94 -19.06
N ALA A 22 -7.92 -1.86 -19.75
CA ALA A 22 -8.00 -2.08 -21.19
C ALA A 22 -7.50 -0.88 -22.03
N GLU A 23 -7.62 0.34 -21.51
CA GLU A 23 -7.48 1.59 -22.27
C GLU A 23 -6.83 2.73 -21.46
N GLY A 24 -6.44 3.80 -22.15
CA GLY A 24 -5.83 5.00 -21.56
C GLY A 24 -4.36 4.83 -21.17
N ASP A 25 -3.86 5.78 -20.39
CA ASP A 25 -2.44 5.93 -20.04
C ASP A 25 -1.87 4.77 -19.21
N TYR A 26 -2.75 4.01 -18.55
CA TYR A 26 -2.38 2.85 -17.72
C TYR A 26 -2.74 1.52 -18.35
N LYS A 27 -2.99 1.48 -19.66
CA LYS A 27 -3.32 0.25 -20.38
C LYS A 27 -2.30 -0.85 -20.10
N GLY A 28 -2.79 -2.04 -19.75
CA GLY A 28 -1.97 -3.21 -19.45
C GLY A 28 -1.46 -3.28 -18.01
N MET A 29 -1.71 -2.27 -17.18
CA MET A 29 -1.52 -2.36 -15.73
C MET A 29 -2.80 -2.86 -15.06
N LYS A 30 -2.67 -3.45 -13.88
CA LYS A 30 -3.79 -3.75 -13.00
C LYS A 30 -4.22 -2.49 -12.23
N PHE A 31 -5.50 -2.39 -11.86
CA PHE A 31 -6.00 -1.23 -11.11
C PHE A 31 -5.23 -0.99 -9.80
N TYR A 32 -4.94 -2.04 -9.02
CA TYR A 32 -4.16 -1.86 -7.79
C TYR A 32 -2.74 -1.35 -8.05
N GLU A 33 -2.10 -1.65 -9.19
CA GLU A 33 -0.73 -1.20 -9.48
C GLU A 33 -0.67 0.30 -9.70
N VAL A 34 -1.68 0.86 -10.38
CA VAL A 34 -1.84 2.30 -10.56
C VAL A 34 -2.07 2.99 -9.21
N GLY A 35 -2.97 2.44 -8.40
CA GLY A 35 -3.25 2.95 -7.06
C GLY A 35 -2.02 2.91 -6.16
N GLN A 36 -1.28 1.80 -6.17
CA GLN A 36 -0.04 1.62 -5.42
C GLN A 36 1.03 2.63 -5.82
N LYS A 37 1.21 2.86 -7.13
CA LYS A 37 2.19 3.83 -7.65
C LYS A 37 1.91 5.22 -7.10
N LEU A 38 0.66 5.69 -7.18
CA LEU A 38 0.26 7.00 -6.68
C LEU A 38 0.31 7.08 -5.15
N TYR A 39 -0.15 6.04 -4.45
CA TYR A 39 -0.18 6.03 -2.99
C TYR A 39 1.22 6.13 -2.40
N ARG A 40 2.17 5.37 -2.95
CA ARG A 40 3.52 5.25 -2.41
C ARG A 40 4.48 6.29 -2.97
N GLY A 41 4.33 6.65 -4.25
CA GLY A 41 5.28 7.51 -4.95
C GLY A 41 4.72 8.88 -5.36
N GLY A 42 3.40 9.02 -5.43
CA GLY A 42 2.77 10.19 -6.04
C GLY A 42 3.13 10.34 -7.51
N ASP A 43 3.01 11.57 -8.02
CA ASP A 43 3.46 11.98 -9.34
C ASP A 43 3.94 13.44 -9.27
N ALA A 44 5.24 13.60 -9.06
CA ALA A 44 5.88 14.91 -8.93
C ALA A 44 5.71 15.77 -10.18
N SER A 45 5.63 15.17 -11.38
CA SER A 45 5.49 15.91 -12.63
C SER A 45 4.14 16.63 -12.74
N ARG A 46 3.11 16.08 -12.09
CA ARG A 46 1.76 16.66 -11.99
C ARG A 46 1.51 17.37 -10.66
N GLY A 47 2.49 17.40 -9.75
CA GLY A 47 2.33 17.98 -8.41
C GLY A 47 1.47 17.15 -7.46
N ILE A 48 1.35 15.84 -7.69
CA ILE A 48 0.62 14.92 -6.81
C ILE A 48 1.61 14.36 -5.78
N PRO A 49 1.52 14.73 -4.49
CA PRO A 49 2.36 14.11 -3.46
C PRO A 49 1.99 12.65 -3.25
N ALA A 50 2.92 11.86 -2.73
CA ALA A 50 2.61 10.50 -2.29
C ALA A 50 1.56 10.54 -1.17
N CYS A 51 0.47 9.79 -1.31
CA CYS A 51 -0.61 9.76 -0.33
C CYS A 51 -0.11 9.30 1.05
N MET A 52 0.83 8.35 1.07
CA MET A 52 1.43 7.83 2.29
C MET A 52 2.20 8.87 3.11
N ALA A 53 2.60 10.01 2.51
CA ALA A 53 3.29 11.07 3.23
C ALA A 53 2.43 11.68 4.35
N CYS A 54 1.10 11.68 4.18
CA CYS A 54 0.16 12.18 5.18
C CYS A 54 -0.63 11.03 5.83
N HIS A 55 -1.00 10.00 5.06
CA HIS A 55 -1.85 8.89 5.53
C HIS A 55 -1.07 7.70 6.08
N GLY A 56 0.26 7.73 6.05
CA GLY A 56 1.13 6.65 6.50
C GLY A 56 1.28 5.50 5.49
N PRO A 57 2.27 4.61 5.65
CA PRO A 57 2.53 3.53 4.69
C PRO A 57 1.39 2.51 4.57
N SER A 58 0.67 2.24 5.66
CA SER A 58 -0.47 1.32 5.73
C SER A 58 -1.83 2.01 5.66
N GLY A 59 -1.85 3.34 5.50
CA GLY A 59 -3.09 4.08 5.57
C GLY A 59 -3.65 4.25 6.98
N ALA A 60 -2.86 3.99 8.03
CA ALA A 60 -3.29 4.15 9.41
C ALA A 60 -3.61 5.60 9.83
N GLY A 61 -3.21 6.59 9.03
CA GLY A 61 -3.30 8.01 9.37
C GLY A 61 -2.17 8.45 10.30
N ASN A 62 -2.25 9.70 10.78
CA ASN A 62 -1.31 10.26 11.76
C ASN A 62 -2.10 10.97 12.87
N PRO A 63 -1.85 10.66 14.16
CA PRO A 63 -2.55 11.31 15.27
C PRO A 63 -2.18 12.78 15.49
N GLY A 64 -1.09 13.28 14.88
CA GLY A 64 -0.66 14.68 15.00
C GLY A 64 -1.53 15.64 14.18
N PRO A 65 -1.12 16.05 12.96
CA PRO A 65 -2.06 16.64 12.00
C PRO A 65 -3.11 15.57 11.71
N ALA A 66 -4.39 15.82 11.99
CA ALA A 66 -5.48 14.84 11.95
C ALA A 66 -5.74 14.25 10.54
N TYR A 67 -4.78 13.48 10.02
CA TYR A 67 -4.86 12.77 8.77
C TYR A 67 -5.56 11.44 9.05
N PRO A 68 -6.73 11.20 8.43
CA PRO A 68 -7.56 10.07 8.78
C PRO A 68 -6.95 8.74 8.32
N HIS A 69 -7.38 7.68 8.98
CA HIS A 69 -7.20 6.31 8.53
C HIS A 69 -7.94 6.10 7.20
N VAL A 70 -7.23 5.61 6.19
CA VAL A 70 -7.73 5.34 4.82
C VAL A 70 -7.53 3.89 4.39
N GLY A 71 -6.68 3.13 5.08
CA GLY A 71 -6.53 1.69 4.84
C GLY A 71 -7.83 0.94 5.09
N GLY A 72 -8.10 -0.12 4.32
CA GLY A 72 -9.29 -0.97 4.41
C GLY A 72 -10.61 -0.27 4.08
N GLN A 73 -10.58 1.00 3.64
CA GLN A 73 -11.80 1.74 3.35
C GLN A 73 -12.46 1.21 2.07
N HIS A 74 -13.79 1.13 2.06
CA HIS A 74 -14.54 0.63 0.91
C HIS A 74 -14.21 1.43 -0.35
N GLN A 75 -13.94 0.73 -1.45
CA GLN A 75 -13.51 1.31 -2.72
C GLN A 75 -14.46 2.42 -3.19
N GLU A 76 -15.77 2.15 -3.18
CA GLU A 76 -16.79 3.09 -3.63
C GLU A 76 -16.82 4.35 -2.77
N TYR A 77 -16.66 4.19 -1.45
CA TYR A 77 -16.60 5.32 -0.53
C TYR A 77 -15.35 6.16 -0.79
N ALA A 78 -14.18 5.52 -0.87
CA ALA A 78 -12.92 6.19 -1.13
C ALA A 78 -12.93 6.94 -2.48
N ALA A 79 -13.38 6.27 -3.55
CA ALA A 79 -13.49 6.86 -4.87
C ALA A 79 -14.45 8.06 -4.88
N ARG A 80 -15.64 7.92 -4.27
CA ARG A 80 -16.60 9.02 -4.14
C ARG A 80 -15.99 10.20 -3.39
N ARG A 81 -15.31 9.96 -2.26
CA ARG A 81 -14.71 11.02 -1.45
C ARG A 81 -13.60 11.76 -2.20
N LEU A 82 -12.77 11.04 -2.96
CA LEU A 82 -11.76 11.62 -3.84
C LEU A 82 -12.37 12.48 -4.95
N GLN A 83 -13.48 12.03 -5.55
CA GLN A 83 -14.24 12.82 -6.54
C GLN A 83 -14.80 14.10 -5.91
N GLU A 84 -15.42 13.99 -4.74
CA GLU A 84 -15.96 15.13 -3.99
C GLU A 84 -14.87 16.17 -3.68
N TYR A 85 -13.67 15.73 -3.27
CA TYR A 85 -12.52 16.62 -3.11
C TYR A 85 -12.13 17.29 -4.43
N ARG A 86 -12.05 16.54 -5.53
CA ARG A 86 -11.61 17.06 -6.84
C ARG A 86 -12.60 18.09 -7.40
N THR A 87 -13.90 17.88 -7.19
CA THR A 87 -14.96 18.78 -7.65
C THR A 87 -15.25 19.93 -6.69
N GLY A 88 -14.68 19.92 -5.48
CA GLY A 88 -14.96 20.93 -4.46
C GLY A 88 -16.28 20.74 -3.73
N THR A 89 -16.87 19.54 -3.80
CA THR A 89 -18.14 19.23 -3.11
C THR A 89 -17.87 18.90 -1.64
N SER A 90 -18.11 19.86 -0.75
CA SER A 90 -17.86 19.69 0.68
C SER A 90 -19.13 19.87 1.52
N THR A 91 -19.28 19.01 2.53
CA THR A 91 -20.20 19.19 3.65
C THR A 91 -19.48 19.62 4.93
N GLU A 92 -18.15 19.78 4.88
CA GLU A 92 -17.33 20.16 6.01
C GLU A 92 -17.55 21.63 6.37
N LYS A 93 -17.80 21.89 7.66
CA LYS A 93 -17.93 23.25 8.18
C LYS A 93 -16.59 23.96 8.24
N ASP A 94 -15.52 23.20 8.51
CA ASP A 94 -14.16 23.69 8.51
C ASP A 94 -13.52 23.42 7.14
N PRO A 95 -13.30 24.47 6.31
CA PRO A 95 -12.70 24.29 5.00
C PRO A 95 -11.25 23.78 5.06
N THR A 96 -10.54 23.96 6.19
CA THR A 96 -9.15 23.51 6.31
C THR A 96 -9.01 21.99 6.26
N LEU A 97 -10.01 21.25 6.79
CA LEU A 97 -10.08 19.79 6.77
C LEU A 97 -10.34 19.25 5.35
N PHE A 98 -10.88 20.08 4.47
CA PHE A 98 -11.23 19.70 3.10
C PHE A 98 -10.16 20.14 2.08
N ASN A 99 -9.66 21.37 2.21
CA ASN A 99 -8.85 22.03 1.19
C ASN A 99 -7.54 21.30 0.88
N VAL A 100 -6.91 20.66 1.88
CA VAL A 100 -5.67 19.91 1.68
C VAL A 100 -5.89 18.78 0.67
N MET A 101 -6.93 17.97 0.87
CA MET A 101 -7.25 16.89 -0.06
C MET A 101 -7.81 17.40 -1.39
N ALA A 102 -8.60 18.47 -1.38
CA ALA A 102 -9.08 19.10 -2.61
C ALA A 102 -7.93 19.57 -3.53
N GLN A 103 -6.84 20.08 -2.96
CA GLN A 103 -5.65 20.45 -3.71
C GLN A 103 -4.94 19.21 -4.28
N VAL A 104 -4.78 18.15 -3.49
CA VAL A 104 -4.12 16.91 -3.92
C VAL A 104 -4.89 16.21 -5.04
N THR A 105 -6.22 16.13 -4.94
CA THR A 105 -7.02 15.38 -5.91
C THR A 105 -7.28 16.13 -7.21
N LYS A 106 -6.95 17.41 -7.29
CA LYS A 106 -7.26 18.27 -8.45
C LYS A 106 -6.71 17.72 -9.77
N GLN A 107 -5.57 17.05 -9.70
CA GLN A 107 -4.82 16.53 -10.84
C GLN A 107 -5.11 15.06 -11.14
N LEU A 108 -5.96 14.40 -10.33
CA LEU A 108 -6.30 13.00 -10.50
C LEU A 108 -7.30 12.78 -11.63
N THR A 109 -7.04 11.78 -12.45
CA THR A 109 -7.99 11.28 -13.46
C THR A 109 -9.03 10.36 -12.81
N ASP A 110 -10.14 10.11 -13.51
CA ASP A 110 -11.18 9.19 -13.02
C ASP A 110 -10.63 7.78 -12.79
N GLN A 111 -9.78 7.31 -13.70
CA GLN A 111 -9.16 6.00 -13.62
C GLN A 111 -8.22 5.89 -12.42
N GLU A 112 -7.48 6.94 -12.09
CA GLU A 112 -6.63 7.01 -10.91
C GLU A 112 -7.44 7.04 -9.62
N ILE A 113 -8.57 7.73 -9.60
CA ILE A 113 -9.46 7.73 -8.45
C ILE A 113 -10.02 6.33 -8.18
N GLN A 114 -10.43 5.60 -9.22
CA GLN A 114 -10.86 4.20 -9.07
C GLN A 114 -9.72 3.30 -8.59
N ALA A 115 -8.54 3.44 -9.19
CA ALA A 115 -7.34 2.71 -8.80
C ALA A 115 -6.92 2.97 -7.35
N LEU A 116 -6.98 4.21 -6.88
CA LEU A 116 -6.72 4.56 -5.49
C LEU A 116 -7.78 3.97 -4.56
N GLY A 117 -9.07 4.07 -4.92
CA GLY A 117 -10.15 3.50 -4.12
C GLY A 117 -9.98 1.99 -3.90
N THR A 118 -9.63 1.24 -4.95
CA THR A 118 -9.41 -0.20 -4.82
C THR A 118 -8.14 -0.54 -4.05
N TYR A 119 -7.06 0.23 -4.27
CA TYR A 119 -5.81 0.03 -3.54
C TYR A 119 -6.00 0.27 -2.03
N LEU A 120 -6.73 1.33 -1.66
CA LEU A 120 -7.06 1.63 -0.27
C LEU A 120 -7.90 0.54 0.40
N GLN A 121 -8.86 -0.03 -0.34
CA GLN A 121 -9.66 -1.16 0.15
C GLN A 121 -8.79 -2.39 0.48
N GLY A 122 -7.75 -2.64 -0.31
CA GLY A 122 -6.78 -3.69 -0.07
C GLY A 122 -5.61 -3.31 0.84
N LEU A 123 -5.56 -2.07 1.35
CA LEU A 123 -4.42 -1.58 2.12
C LEU A 123 -4.65 -1.78 3.62
N HIS A 124 -3.85 -2.62 4.26
CA HIS A 124 -3.91 -2.90 5.70
C HIS A 124 -2.52 -3.23 6.24
N ASP A 125 -2.34 -3.13 7.56
CA ASP A 125 -1.10 -3.55 8.19
C ASP A 125 -0.99 -5.07 8.18
N ARG A 126 0.23 -5.59 7.94
CA ARG A 126 0.49 -7.05 7.99
C ARG A 126 0.20 -7.65 9.37
N ALA A 127 0.23 -6.83 10.42
CA ALA A 127 -0.18 -7.24 11.77
C ALA A 127 -1.70 -7.48 11.84
N ASP A 128 -2.49 -6.79 11.02
CA ASP A 128 -3.91 -7.01 10.90
C ASP A 128 -4.24 -8.30 10.13
N ASP A 129 -3.41 -8.68 9.16
CA ASP A 129 -3.51 -9.97 8.45
C ASP A 129 -3.15 -11.17 9.30
N ALA A 130 -2.17 -11.02 10.20
CA ALA A 130 -1.65 -12.13 11.00
C ALA A 130 -2.70 -12.76 11.93
N ALA A 131 -3.73 -12.02 12.33
CA ALA A 131 -4.83 -12.58 13.13
C ALA A 131 -5.91 -13.30 12.30
N ALA A 132 -5.94 -13.10 10.99
CA ALA A 132 -6.83 -13.82 10.06
C ALA A 132 -6.18 -15.11 9.52
N GLY A 133 -4.92 -15.37 9.86
CA GLY A 133 -4.10 -16.46 9.35
C GLY A 133 -3.94 -17.69 10.25
N THR A 134 -4.83 -17.98 11.20
CA THR A 134 -4.79 -19.24 11.98
C THR A 134 -5.37 -20.44 11.20
N ALA A 135 -5.17 -20.48 9.88
CA ALA A 135 -5.20 -21.75 9.17
C ALA A 135 -3.90 -22.49 9.51
N PRO A 136 -3.95 -23.73 10.02
CA PRO A 136 -2.73 -24.45 10.38
C PRO A 136 -1.86 -24.59 9.13
N ALA A 137 -0.61 -24.15 9.26
CA ALA A 137 0.41 -24.32 8.24
C ALA A 137 0.42 -25.79 7.80
N ALA A 138 0.08 -26.03 6.53
CA ALA A 138 0.39 -27.30 5.89
C ALA A 138 1.91 -27.49 6.00
N ALA A 139 2.31 -28.60 6.63
CA ALA A 139 3.70 -28.92 6.90
C ALA A 139 4.55 -28.84 5.62
N PRO A 140 5.82 -28.42 5.70
CA PRO A 140 6.71 -28.45 4.56
C PRO A 140 6.87 -29.89 4.08
N ALA A 141 6.65 -30.13 2.79
CA ALA A 141 7.02 -31.37 2.14
C ALA A 141 8.53 -31.62 2.37
N PRO A 142 8.96 -32.85 2.69
CA PRO A 142 10.36 -33.13 2.98
C PRO A 142 11.22 -32.87 1.75
N ALA A 143 12.21 -32.00 1.91
CA ALA A 143 13.24 -31.76 0.91
C ALA A 143 14.04 -33.04 0.65
N THR A 144 14.15 -33.41 -0.62
CA THR A 144 15.11 -34.43 -1.08
C THR A 144 16.53 -33.88 -0.87
N PRO A 145 17.45 -34.59 -0.21
CA PRO A 145 18.81 -34.11 -0.02
C PRO A 145 19.58 -34.12 -1.36
N ALA A 146 20.20 -32.99 -1.67
CA ALA A 146 21.14 -32.83 -2.77
C ALA A 146 22.42 -33.65 -2.52
N ALA A 147 22.98 -34.20 -3.60
CA ALA A 147 24.22 -34.98 -3.62
C ALA A 147 25.46 -34.15 -3.23
N PRO A 148 26.52 -34.77 -2.68
CA PRO A 148 27.70 -34.06 -2.20
C PRO A 148 28.61 -33.58 -3.34
N GLU A 149 29.03 -32.32 -3.22
CA GLU A 149 30.04 -31.65 -4.03
C GLU A 149 31.46 -32.20 -3.71
N ALA A 150 32.28 -32.43 -4.74
CA ALA A 150 33.62 -33.00 -4.63
C ALA A 150 34.65 -31.97 -4.10
N PRO A 151 35.70 -32.39 -3.37
CA PRO A 151 36.61 -31.46 -2.71
C PRO A 151 37.65 -30.85 -3.67
N ALA A 152 37.82 -29.53 -3.59
CA ALA A 152 38.94 -28.81 -4.19
C ALA A 152 40.24 -29.09 -3.41
N ALA A 153 41.28 -29.50 -4.14
CA ALA A 153 42.60 -29.79 -3.62
C ALA A 153 43.39 -28.51 -3.30
N ALA A 154 44.07 -28.52 -2.15
CA ALA A 154 45.06 -27.52 -1.75
C ALA A 154 46.41 -27.73 -2.46
N PRO A 155 47.21 -26.66 -2.65
CA PRO A 155 48.65 -26.81 -2.78
C PRO A 155 49.38 -26.32 -1.52
N ALA A 156 50.53 -26.95 -1.34
CA ALA A 156 51.38 -26.96 -0.16
C ALA A 156 52.31 -25.75 -0.05
N GLU A 157 52.67 -25.45 1.20
CA GLU A 157 53.74 -24.54 1.62
C GLU A 157 55.09 -25.27 1.61
N PRO A 158 56.22 -24.58 1.31
CA PRO A 158 57.49 -24.99 1.91
C PRO A 158 58.26 -23.81 2.55
N ALA A 159 58.80 -24.07 3.75
CA ALA A 159 59.84 -23.29 4.45
C ALA A 159 61.26 -23.62 3.89
N PRO A 160 62.40 -23.07 4.41
CA PRO A 160 62.68 -21.86 5.20
C PRO A 160 63.78 -20.94 4.58
N GLN A 161 64.09 -19.82 5.26
CA GLN A 161 65.15 -18.85 4.94
C GLN A 161 66.59 -19.39 5.11
N GLN A 162 67.54 -18.88 4.30
CA GLN A 162 68.96 -18.77 4.66
C GLN A 162 69.62 -17.50 4.07
N SER A 163 70.36 -16.82 4.95
CA SER A 163 71.41 -15.78 4.78
C SER A 163 71.01 -14.35 5.08
#